data_AF-A0A5P1DET9-F1
#
_entry.id   AF-A0A5P1DET9-F1
#
_cell.length_a   1.000
_cell.length_b   1.000
_cell.length_c   1.000
_cell.angle_alpha   90.00
_cell.angle_beta   90.00
_cell.angle_gamma   90.00
#
_symmetry.space_group_name_H-M   'P 1'
#
loop_
_entity.id
_entity.type
_entity.pdbx_description
1 polymer ?
#
loop_
_entity_poly.entity_id
_entity_poly.type
_entity_poly.pdbx_seq_one_letter_code
_entity_poly.pdbx_strand_id
1 'polypeptide(L)'
;MTAIQPQVIEQKPPFWSRPRLFVGACAVVIAGIGGALYTQDSVKAAATLVTTTQQPAAQIMAHKDYLEVQPIAATATAPDQSLELWAIPEGGSPVSLGLLPEDGKGIIGLNPRQQESISKPVELMVSAETKGGSLSKQPTGPTIYQGALAAR
;
A
#
# COMPACT_ATOMS: atom_id res chain seq x y z
N MET A 1 14.57 -22.68 -87.58
CA MET A 1 13.79 -23.34 -86.52
C MET A 1 14.84 -23.91 -85.58
N THR A 2 15.08 -23.44 -84.35
CA THR A 2 14.17 -23.01 -83.29
C THR A 2 15.00 -22.17 -82.30
N ALA A 3 14.52 -21.01 -81.88
CA ALA A 3 15.21 -20.17 -80.89
C ALA A 3 14.82 -20.62 -79.47
N ILE A 4 15.81 -20.96 -78.64
CA ILE A 4 15.59 -21.29 -77.22
C ILE A 4 15.78 -19.99 -76.40
N GLN A 5 14.67 -19.46 -75.88
CA GLN A 5 14.67 -18.31 -74.96
C GLN A 5 14.99 -18.79 -73.54
N PRO A 6 16.01 -18.23 -72.85
CA PRO A 6 16.30 -18.61 -71.48
C PRO A 6 15.23 -18.05 -70.54
N GLN A 7 14.59 -18.92 -69.76
CA GLN A 7 13.62 -18.53 -68.75
C GLN A 7 14.36 -17.87 -67.58
N VAL A 8 14.18 -16.56 -67.41
CA VAL A 8 14.62 -15.84 -66.21
C VAL A 8 13.71 -16.26 -65.06
N ILE A 9 14.25 -17.04 -64.13
CA ILE A 9 13.55 -17.43 -62.90
C ILE A 9 13.52 -16.21 -61.98
N GLU A 10 12.38 -15.54 -61.91
CA GLU A 10 12.18 -14.45 -60.94
C GLU A 10 12.03 -15.06 -59.53
N GLN A 11 13.12 -14.97 -58.76
CA GLN A 11 13.15 -15.46 -57.38
C GLN A 11 12.36 -14.52 -56.47
N LYS A 12 11.17 -14.95 -56.03
CA LYS A 12 10.42 -14.28 -54.97
C LYS A 12 11.21 -14.35 -53.66
N PRO A 13 11.40 -13.24 -52.94
CA PRO A 13 12.12 -13.27 -51.67
C PRO A 13 11.35 -14.12 -50.64
N PRO A 14 12.06 -14.93 -49.84
CA PRO A 14 11.43 -15.81 -48.86
C PRO A 14 10.68 -14.98 -47.83
N PHE A 15 9.43 -15.36 -47.55
CA PHE A 15 8.53 -14.67 -46.59
C PHE A 15 9.12 -14.52 -45.18
N TRP A 16 10.18 -15.29 -44.89
CA TRP A 16 10.96 -15.28 -43.65
C TRP A 16 11.94 -14.10 -43.51
N SER A 17 12.14 -13.26 -44.53
CA SER A 17 13.07 -12.12 -44.45
C SER A 17 12.49 -10.86 -43.76
N ARG A 18 11.64 -11.03 -42.74
CA ARG A 18 11.21 -9.93 -41.84
C ARG A 18 11.49 -10.23 -40.35
N PRO A 19 12.73 -10.59 -39.96
CA PRO A 19 13.05 -10.88 -38.55
C PRO A 19 13.03 -9.63 -37.65
N ARG A 20 13.00 -8.40 -38.21
CA ARG A 20 13.13 -7.16 -37.44
C ARG A 20 11.87 -6.72 -36.68
N LEU A 21 10.69 -7.27 -36.99
CA LEU A 21 9.44 -6.90 -36.31
C LEU A 21 9.11 -7.76 -35.09
N PHE A 22 9.67 -8.98 -34.97
CA PHE A 22 9.34 -9.88 -33.86
C PHE A 22 10.14 -9.61 -32.57
N VAL A 23 11.41 -9.17 -32.67
CA VAL A 23 12.24 -8.90 -31.48
C VAL A 23 11.76 -7.69 -30.67
N GLY A 24 11.32 -6.62 -31.36
CA GLY A 24 10.80 -5.42 -30.70
C GLY A 24 9.51 -5.68 -29.90
N ALA A 25 8.61 -6.51 -30.44
CA ALA A 25 7.36 -6.86 -29.77
C ALA A 25 7.58 -7.63 -28.46
N CYS A 26 8.51 -8.59 -28.43
CA CYS A 26 8.83 -9.31 -27.19
C CYS A 26 9.41 -8.41 -26.10
N ALA A 27 10.28 -7.46 -26.45
CA ALA A 27 10.88 -6.55 -25.47
C ALA A 27 9.86 -5.62 -24.82
N VAL A 28 8.89 -5.10 -25.59
CA VAL A 28 7.80 -4.26 -25.03
C VAL A 28 6.87 -5.05 -24.13
N VAL A 29 6.56 -6.31 -24.48
CA VAL A 29 5.73 -7.18 -23.64
C VAL A 29 6.44 -7.51 -22.33
N ILE A 30 7.74 -7.83 -22.36
CA ILE A 30 8.53 -8.12 -21.15
C ILE A 30 8.65 -6.87 -20.28
N ALA A 31 8.92 -5.70 -20.86
CA ALA A 31 8.98 -4.44 -20.11
C ALA A 31 7.61 -4.06 -19.52
N GLY A 32 6.52 -4.29 -20.25
CA GLY A 32 5.15 -4.06 -19.79
C GLY A 32 4.76 -4.98 -18.63
N ILE A 33 5.05 -6.29 -18.74
CA ILE A 33 4.83 -7.26 -17.66
C ILE A 33 5.72 -6.93 -16.45
N GLY A 34 7.00 -6.64 -16.67
CA GLY A 34 7.93 -6.26 -15.61
C GLY A 34 7.50 -4.98 -14.88
N GLY A 35 7.02 -3.98 -15.62
CA GLY A 35 6.46 -2.75 -15.06
C GLY A 35 5.19 -3.01 -14.23
N ALA A 36 4.27 -3.83 -14.73
CA ALA A 36 3.02 -4.16 -14.04
C ALA A 36 3.25 -4.98 -12.76
N LEU A 37 4.25 -5.87 -12.75
CA LEU A 37 4.63 -6.63 -11.56
C LEU A 37 5.35 -5.76 -10.51
N TYR A 38 6.07 -4.72 -10.94
CA TYR A 38 6.77 -3.80 -10.02
C TYR A 38 5.81 -2.88 -9.25
N THR A 39 4.64 -2.59 -9.81
CA THR A 39 3.65 -1.70 -9.18
C THR A 39 2.67 -2.40 -8.22
N GLN A 40 2.93 -3.64 -7.81
CA GLN A 40 2.02 -4.33 -6.88
C GLN A 40 2.12 -3.77 -5.47
N ASP A 41 1.14 -2.93 -5.14
CA ASP A 41 0.91 -2.44 -3.80
C ASP A 41 0.42 -3.59 -2.90
N SER A 42 1.34 -4.11 -2.09
CA SER A 42 1.11 -5.30 -1.27
C SER A 42 1.03 -4.93 0.20
N VAL A 43 0.02 -5.48 0.89
CA VAL A 43 -0.12 -5.38 2.34
C VAL A 43 1.05 -6.11 3.00
N LYS A 44 1.83 -5.38 3.81
CA LYS A 44 3.01 -5.90 4.52
C LYS A 44 2.68 -6.41 5.91
N ALA A 45 1.75 -5.75 6.58
CA ALA A 45 1.33 -6.07 7.93
C ALA A 45 -0.14 -5.70 8.13
N ALA A 46 -0.80 -6.31 9.10
CA ALA A 46 -2.16 -5.97 9.47
C ALA A 46 -2.37 -6.03 10.98
N ALA A 47 -3.33 -5.26 11.47
CA ALA A 47 -3.78 -5.26 12.86
C ALA A 47 -5.31 -5.24 12.90
N THR A 48 -5.90 -5.96 13.84
CA THR A 48 -7.28 -5.73 14.26
C THR A 48 -7.23 -4.97 15.57
N LEU A 49 -7.75 -3.74 15.55
CA LEU A 49 -7.87 -2.90 16.73
C LEU A 49 -9.14 -3.25 17.48
N VAL A 50 -9.01 -3.44 18.78
CA VAL A 50 -10.11 -3.77 19.70
C VAL A 50 -10.35 -2.64 20.69
N THR A 51 -11.59 -2.50 21.15
CA THR A 51 -11.96 -1.59 22.24
C THR A 51 -11.41 -2.06 23.58
N THR A 52 -11.52 -1.21 24.61
CA THR A 52 -11.25 -1.58 26.02
C THR A 52 -12.12 -2.74 26.53
N THR A 53 -13.24 -3.03 25.86
CA THR A 53 -14.13 -4.17 26.13
C THR A 53 -13.87 -5.37 25.22
N GLN A 54 -12.71 -5.40 24.54
CA GLN A 54 -12.26 -6.47 23.64
C GLN A 54 -13.17 -6.72 22.44
N GLN A 55 -13.90 -5.70 21.97
CA GLN A 55 -14.71 -5.78 20.76
C GLN A 55 -13.92 -5.28 19.55
N PRO A 56 -13.93 -5.96 18.39
CA PRO A 56 -13.29 -5.46 17.18
C PRO A 56 -13.89 -4.11 16.74
N ALA A 57 -13.03 -3.11 16.54
CA ALA A 57 -13.43 -1.76 16.19
C ALA A 57 -12.97 -1.36 14.77
N ALA A 58 -11.73 -1.69 14.41
CA ALA A 58 -11.16 -1.35 13.11
C ALA A 58 -10.10 -2.36 12.67
N GLN A 59 -9.86 -2.44 11.38
CA GLN A 59 -8.72 -3.12 10.78
C GLN A 59 -7.76 -2.09 10.19
N ILE A 60 -6.47 -2.26 10.46
CA ILE A 60 -5.38 -1.47 9.88
C ILE A 60 -4.57 -2.38 8.98
N MET A 61 -4.34 -1.96 7.74
CA MET A 61 -3.47 -2.64 6.80
C MET A 61 -2.30 -1.71 6.45
N ALA A 62 -1.08 -2.16 6.69
CA ALA A 62 0.12 -1.39 6.41
C ALA A 62 0.66 -1.73 5.01
N HIS A 63 0.82 -0.70 4.21
CA HIS A 63 1.46 -0.74 2.90
C HIS A 63 2.90 -0.20 3.01
N LYS A 64 3.54 0.10 1.87
CA LYS A 64 4.92 0.61 1.88
C LYS A 64 5.02 1.99 2.53
N ASP A 65 4.12 2.89 2.18
CA ASP A 65 4.18 4.33 2.46
C ASP A 65 2.87 4.89 3.00
N TYR A 66 1.90 4.02 3.29
CA TYR A 66 0.63 4.42 3.89
C TYR A 66 0.00 3.29 4.72
N LEU A 67 -1.01 3.64 5.52
CA LEU A 67 -1.91 2.72 6.20
C LEU A 67 -3.30 2.85 5.61
N GLU A 68 -3.94 1.73 5.32
CA GLU A 68 -5.37 1.67 5.04
C GLU A 68 -6.12 1.38 6.33
N VAL A 69 -7.14 2.17 6.62
CA VAL A 69 -8.03 2.05 7.77
C VAL A 69 -9.39 1.57 7.29
N GLN A 70 -9.88 0.47 7.86
CA GLN A 70 -11.21 -0.07 7.61
C GLN A 70 -11.98 -0.18 8.92
N PRO A 71 -13.13 0.50 9.09
CA PRO A 71 -13.92 0.40 10.30
C PRO A 71 -14.67 -0.94 10.31
N ILE A 72 -14.69 -1.60 11.46
CA ILE A 72 -15.52 -2.79 11.72
C ILE A 72 -16.80 -2.38 12.44
N ALA A 73 -16.69 -1.45 13.39
CA ALA A 73 -17.80 -0.86 14.11
C ALA A 73 -17.71 0.67 14.10
N ALA A 74 -18.85 1.33 13.90
CA ALA A 74 -18.91 2.79 13.94
C ALA A 74 -18.82 3.27 15.40
N THR A 75 -17.85 4.12 15.68
CA THR A 75 -17.75 4.83 16.97
C THR A 75 -17.89 6.31 16.72
N ALA A 76 -18.92 6.92 17.32
CA ALA A 76 -19.11 8.35 17.27
C ALA A 76 -17.97 9.05 18.03
N THR A 77 -17.16 9.82 17.31
CA THR A 77 -16.17 10.71 17.92
C THR A 77 -16.87 12.00 18.33
N ALA A 78 -16.57 12.54 19.50
CA ALA A 78 -17.15 13.80 19.95
C ALA A 78 -16.79 14.94 18.95
N PRO A 79 -17.65 15.96 18.77
CA PRO A 79 -17.44 17.01 17.77
C PRO A 79 -16.12 17.79 17.92
N ASP A 80 -15.63 17.90 19.16
CA ASP A 80 -14.41 18.59 19.57
C ASP A 80 -13.18 17.67 19.67
N GLN A 81 -13.32 16.41 19.24
CA GLN A 81 -12.26 15.41 19.31
C GLN A 81 -11.85 14.90 17.93
N SER A 82 -10.67 14.29 17.89
CA SER A 82 -10.16 13.55 16.73
C SER A 82 -9.46 12.30 17.21
N LEU A 83 -9.59 11.22 16.45
CA LEU A 83 -8.91 9.97 16.78
C LEU A 83 -7.53 10.00 16.15
N GLU A 84 -6.49 9.75 16.94
CA GLU A 84 -5.11 9.70 16.47
C GLU A 84 -4.55 8.29 16.65
N LEU A 85 -3.94 7.76 15.58
CA LEU A 85 -3.26 6.48 15.57
C LEU A 85 -1.79 6.65 15.94
N TRP A 86 -1.29 5.77 16.79
CA TRP A 86 0.07 5.76 17.29
C TRP A 86 0.70 4.37 17.11
N ALA A 87 1.98 4.34 16.75
CA ALA A 87 2.84 3.19 16.98
C ALA A 87 3.47 3.31 18.36
N ILE A 88 3.50 2.21 19.11
CA ILE A 88 4.09 2.11 20.44
C ILE A 88 5.25 1.10 20.38
N PRO A 89 6.47 1.55 20.02
CA PRO A 89 7.64 0.67 20.00
C PRO A 89 7.97 0.15 21.40
N GLU A 90 8.44 -1.09 21.49
CA GLU A 90 8.88 -1.67 22.76
C GLU A 90 10.01 -0.83 23.38
N GLY A 91 9.79 -0.33 24.60
CA GLY A 91 10.73 0.54 25.31
C GLY A 91 10.95 1.93 24.69
N GLY A 92 10.19 2.28 23.64
CA GLY A 92 10.28 3.57 22.95
C GLY A 92 9.15 4.53 23.30
N SER A 93 9.28 5.78 22.85
CA SER A 93 8.19 6.76 22.92
C SER A 93 7.15 6.52 21.82
N PRO A 94 5.86 6.78 22.09
CA PRO A 94 4.82 6.74 21.06
C PRO A 94 5.15 7.60 19.84
N VAL A 95 4.88 7.07 18.64
CA VAL A 95 5.05 7.78 17.37
C VAL A 95 3.68 7.96 16.73
N SER A 96 3.27 9.22 16.55
CA SER A 96 2.04 9.52 15.81
C SER A 96 2.16 9.02 14.37
N LEU A 97 1.20 8.20 13.95
CA LEU A 97 1.05 7.75 12.57
C LEU A 97 0.09 8.65 11.80
N GLY A 98 -0.85 9.31 12.49
CA GLY A 98 -1.75 10.30 11.92
C GLY A 98 -3.17 10.16 12.45
N LEU A 99 -4.05 11.05 12.01
CA LEU A 99 -5.46 11.03 12.39
C LEU A 99 -6.21 9.95 11.61
N LEU A 100 -7.14 9.26 12.28
CA LEU A 100 -8.10 8.42 11.59
C LEU A 100 -9.08 9.31 10.82
N PRO A 101 -9.53 8.88 9.63
CA PRO A 101 -10.60 9.55 8.90
C PRO A 101 -11.88 9.66 9.73
N GLU A 102 -12.62 10.77 9.61
CA GLU A 102 -13.82 11.02 10.41
C GLU A 102 -14.96 10.02 10.13
N ASP A 103 -15.04 9.49 8.92
CA ASP A 103 -15.96 8.41 8.51
C ASP A 103 -15.42 7.01 8.84
N GLY A 104 -14.24 6.92 9.45
CA GLY A 104 -13.58 5.69 9.89
C GLY A 104 -12.84 4.93 8.79
N LYS A 105 -13.04 5.24 7.51
CA LYS A 105 -12.37 4.56 6.38
C LYS A 105 -11.46 5.52 5.64
N GLY A 106 -10.25 5.09 5.32
CA GLY A 106 -9.38 5.87 4.44
C GLY A 106 -7.91 5.53 4.56
N ILE A 107 -7.08 6.47 4.13
CA ILE A 107 -5.64 6.29 4.00
C ILE A 107 -4.91 7.30 4.88
N ILE A 108 -3.91 6.81 5.62
CA ILE A 108 -2.96 7.64 6.37
C ILE A 108 -1.59 7.51 5.70
N GLY A 109 -1.13 8.58 5.05
CA GLY A 109 0.20 8.62 4.45
C GLY A 109 1.31 8.64 5.51
N LEU A 110 2.40 7.91 5.27
CA LEU A 110 3.51 7.75 6.20
C LEU A 110 4.79 8.40 5.67
N ASN A 111 5.39 9.25 6.48
CA ASN A 111 6.77 9.72 6.26
C ASN A 111 7.80 8.63 6.62
N PRO A 112 9.08 8.78 6.22
CA PRO A 112 10.10 7.75 6.48
C PRO A 112 10.27 7.35 7.95
N ARG A 113 10.19 8.31 8.89
CA ARG A 113 10.29 8.03 10.33
C ARG A 113 9.11 7.20 10.83
N GLN A 114 7.91 7.46 10.33
CA GLN A 114 6.73 6.67 10.66
C GLN A 114 6.83 5.26 10.06
N GLN A 115 7.33 5.12 8.82
CA GLN A 115 7.58 3.81 8.20
C GLN A 115 8.58 2.98 9.04
N GLU A 116 9.64 3.60 9.55
CA GLU A 116 10.59 2.93 10.45
C GLU A 116 9.94 2.44 11.74
N SER A 117 9.04 3.23 12.34
CA SER A 117 8.36 2.87 13.58
C SER A 117 7.45 1.64 13.48
N ILE A 118 7.00 1.29 12.27
CA ILE A 118 6.16 0.11 12.00
C ILE A 118 6.88 -0.96 11.16
N SER A 119 8.20 -0.84 11.00
CA SER A 119 9.00 -1.77 10.19
C SER A 119 9.15 -3.16 10.83
N LYS A 120 8.86 -3.27 12.12
CA LYS A 120 8.82 -4.49 12.93
C LYS A 120 7.44 -4.63 13.56
N PRO A 121 7.06 -5.82 14.05
CA PRO A 121 5.85 -5.96 14.85
C PRO A 121 5.82 -4.94 15.98
N VAL A 122 4.71 -4.20 16.08
CA VAL A 122 4.57 -3.07 16.99
C VAL A 122 3.13 -3.00 17.49
N GLU A 123 2.95 -2.53 18.71
CA GLU A 123 1.62 -2.24 19.23
C GLU A 123 1.10 -0.94 18.60
N LEU A 124 -0.13 -0.98 18.12
CA LEU A 124 -0.88 0.19 17.69
C LEU A 124 -1.87 0.59 18.76
N MET A 125 -2.03 1.89 18.93
CA MET A 125 -2.96 2.48 19.87
C MET A 125 -3.71 3.62 19.19
N VAL A 126 -4.99 3.78 19.50
CA VAL A 126 -5.78 4.94 19.12
C VAL A 126 -6.22 5.68 20.37
N SER A 127 -5.97 6.99 20.41
CA SER A 127 -6.42 7.89 21.47
C SER A 127 -7.41 8.93 20.95
N ALA A 128 -8.32 9.37 21.82
CA ALA A 128 -9.24 10.47 21.54
C ALA A 128 -8.60 11.80 21.93
N GLU A 129 -7.99 12.48 20.97
CA GLU A 129 -7.29 13.74 21.17
C GLU A 129 -8.21 14.95 20.96
N THR A 130 -7.74 16.15 21.32
CA THR A 130 -8.39 17.40 20.93
C THR A 130 -8.52 17.49 19.40
N LYS A 131 -9.51 18.25 18.90
CA LYS A 131 -9.70 18.43 17.46
C LYS A 131 -8.39 18.79 16.75
N GLY A 132 -8.03 17.99 15.73
CA GLY A 132 -6.77 18.14 15.00
C GLY A 132 -5.59 17.31 15.55
N GLY A 133 -5.80 16.55 16.62
CA GLY A 133 -4.81 15.64 17.20
C GLY A 133 -4.07 16.23 18.41
N SER A 134 -3.04 15.50 18.83
CA SER A 134 -2.16 15.89 19.92
C SER A 134 -1.20 17.01 19.49
N LEU A 135 -1.21 18.09 20.28
CA LEU A 135 -0.27 19.21 20.14
C LEU A 135 1.13 18.86 20.67
N SER A 136 1.22 17.95 21.65
CA SER A 136 2.48 17.59 22.32
C SER A 136 3.28 16.52 21.57
N LYS A 137 2.70 15.92 20.51
CA LYS A 137 3.24 14.72 19.84
C LYS A 137 3.38 13.51 20.76
N GLN A 138 2.61 13.49 21.84
CA GLN A 138 2.40 12.34 22.72
C GLN A 138 0.89 12.14 22.92
N PRO A 139 0.42 10.91 23.17
CA PRO A 139 -0.98 10.68 23.48
C PRO A 139 -1.39 11.50 24.70
N THR A 140 -2.42 12.34 24.58
CA THR A 140 -2.95 13.13 25.71
C THR A 140 -4.36 12.71 26.11
N GLY A 141 -5.08 12.09 25.17
CA GLY A 141 -6.43 11.58 25.37
C GLY A 141 -6.49 10.17 25.94
N PRO A 142 -7.70 9.71 26.31
CA PRO A 142 -7.92 8.33 26.69
C PRO A 142 -7.68 7.40 25.49
N THR A 143 -7.08 6.24 25.76
CA THR A 143 -6.97 5.16 24.79
C THR A 143 -8.32 4.51 24.56
N ILE A 144 -8.73 4.40 23.30
CA ILE A 144 -10.01 3.80 22.91
C ILE A 144 -9.83 2.48 22.16
N TYR A 145 -8.77 2.35 21.36
CA TYR A 145 -8.45 1.09 20.67
C TYR A 145 -6.99 0.70 20.82
N GLN A 146 -6.73 -0.59 20.78
CA GLN A 146 -5.38 -1.17 20.75
C GLN A 146 -5.34 -2.42 19.88
N GLY A 147 -4.18 -2.75 19.34
CA GLY A 147 -3.96 -4.01 18.63
C GLY A 147 -2.52 -4.15 18.13
N ALA A 148 -2.06 -5.37 17.93
CA ALA A 148 -0.72 -5.63 17.42
C ALA A 148 -0.71 -5.55 15.88
N LEU A 149 0.18 -4.73 15.32
CA LEU A 149 0.50 -4.74 13.90
C LEU A 149 1.62 -5.76 13.67
N ALA A 150 1.33 -6.80 12.90
CA ALA A 150 2.28 -7.85 12.60
C ALA A 150 2.23 -8.22 11.11
N ALA A 151 3.35 -8.76 10.62
CA ALA A 151 3.41 -9.29 9.26
C ALA A 151 2.31 -10.33 9.04
N ARG A 152 1.69 -10.28 7.87
CA ARG A 152 0.61 -11.20 7.49
C ARG A 152 1.19 -12.52 6.97
#